data_AF-A0A2E2EF30-F1
#
_entry.id   AF-A0A2E2EF30-F1
#
_cell.length_a   1.000
_cell.length_b   1.000
_cell.length_c   1.000
_cell.angle_alpha   90.00
_cell.angle_beta   90.00
_cell.angle_gamma   90.00
#
_symmetry.space_group_name_H-M   'P 1'
#
loop_
_entity.id
_entity.type
_entity.pdbx_description
1 polymer ?
#
loop_
_entity_poly.entity_id
_entity_poly.type
_entity_poly.pdbx_seq_one_letter_code
_entity_poly.pdbx_strand_id
1 'polypeptide(L)'
;MRKLTLFLLLFSFETIAADSKMRRFQTKIQTECQEQEVSLLLVKKSLIELLKGEECEAKFTSILIKMCKNIDCQKINQIYREVEQIRSGSVVGD
;
A
#
# COMPACT_ATOMS: atom_id res chain seq x y z
N MET A 1 -41.64 -29.77 17.78
CA MET A 1 -40.51 -29.90 16.85
C MET A 1 -39.93 -28.51 16.65
N ARG A 2 -38.92 -28.16 17.44
CA ARG A 2 -38.32 -26.83 17.53
C ARG A 2 -36.82 -27.07 17.61
N LYS A 3 -36.03 -26.20 17.00
CA LYS A 3 -34.54 -26.20 16.96
C LYS A 3 -33.93 -26.85 15.70
N LEU A 4 -34.03 -26.16 14.56
CA LEU A 4 -33.04 -26.35 13.50
C LEU A 4 -32.85 -25.06 12.67
N THR A 5 -32.83 -23.91 13.34
CA THR A 5 -32.61 -22.59 12.74
C THR A 5 -31.53 -21.86 13.53
N LEU A 6 -30.33 -22.44 13.61
CA LEU A 6 -29.19 -21.80 14.29
C LEU A 6 -27.83 -22.07 13.64
N PHE A 7 -27.78 -22.30 12.33
CA PHE A 7 -26.52 -22.57 11.62
C PHE A 7 -26.17 -21.56 10.51
N LEU A 8 -26.99 -20.53 10.29
CA LEU A 8 -26.85 -19.59 9.18
C LEU A 8 -26.29 -18.21 9.55
N LEU A 9 -25.80 -18.02 10.77
CA LEU A 9 -25.28 -16.71 11.25
C LEU A 9 -23.74 -16.62 11.32
N LEU A 10 -23.01 -17.64 10.86
CA LEU A 10 -21.54 -17.69 11.02
C LEU A 10 -20.71 -17.23 9.82
N PHE A 11 -21.33 -16.73 8.74
CA PHE A 11 -20.60 -16.29 7.54
C PHE A 11 -20.72 -14.78 7.24
N SER A 12 -21.06 -13.97 8.24
CA SER A 12 -20.98 -12.51 8.17
C SER A 12 -19.62 -11.98 8.64
N PHE A 13 -18.56 -12.78 8.56
CA PHE A 13 -17.22 -12.23 8.70
C PHE A 13 -16.92 -11.46 7.43
N GLU A 14 -17.12 -10.14 7.53
CA GLU A 14 -16.65 -9.17 6.57
C GLU A 14 -15.24 -9.57 6.13
N THR A 15 -15.09 -9.82 4.84
CA THR A 15 -13.78 -9.97 4.23
C THR A 15 -13.12 -8.60 4.30
N ILE A 16 -12.48 -8.30 5.44
CA ILE A 16 -11.47 -7.24 5.52
C ILE A 16 -10.38 -7.72 4.56
N ALA A 17 -10.52 -7.32 3.29
CA ALA A 17 -9.60 -7.67 2.24
C ALA A 17 -8.22 -7.27 2.75
N ALA A 18 -7.35 -8.26 2.98
CA ALA A 18 -5.97 -8.04 3.38
C ALA A 18 -5.35 -7.09 2.36
N ASP A 19 -5.25 -5.82 2.72
CA ASP A 19 -4.87 -4.79 1.78
C ASP A 19 -3.39 -4.96 1.44
N SER A 20 -3.12 -5.38 0.20
CA SER A 20 -1.77 -5.72 -0.23
C SER A 20 -0.82 -4.54 -0.06
N LYS A 21 0.45 -4.82 0.29
CA LYS A 21 1.52 -3.81 0.37
C LYS A 21 1.55 -2.92 -0.88
N MET A 22 1.32 -3.52 -2.05
CA MET A 22 1.25 -2.82 -3.32
C MET A 22 0.12 -1.79 -3.38
N ARG A 23 -1.10 -2.18 -3.00
CA ARG A 23 -2.27 -1.29 -3.02
C ARG A 23 -2.11 -0.15 -2.03
N ARG A 24 -1.57 -0.41 -0.83
CA ARG A 24 -1.27 0.64 0.15
C ARG A 24 -0.19 1.61 -0.32
N PHE A 25 0.90 1.10 -0.89
CA PHE A 25 1.94 1.93 -1.49
C PHE A 25 1.35 2.82 -2.58
N GLN A 26 0.53 2.23 -3.46
CA GLN A 26 -0.16 2.96 -4.52
C GLN A 26 -1.05 4.08 -3.97
N THR A 27 -1.92 3.77 -3.01
CA THR A 27 -2.82 4.77 -2.42
C THR A 27 -2.03 5.92 -1.78
N LYS A 28 -0.99 5.61 -0.99
CA LYS A 28 -0.15 6.65 -0.36
C LYS A 28 0.54 7.53 -1.41
N ILE A 29 1.12 6.94 -2.46
CA ILE A 29 1.73 7.72 -3.54
C ILE A 29 0.68 8.59 -4.25
N GLN A 30 -0.49 8.06 -4.59
CA GLN A 30 -1.55 8.83 -5.24
C GLN A 30 -2.04 10.01 -4.38
N THR A 31 -2.14 9.81 -3.06
CA THR A 31 -2.48 10.88 -2.12
C THR A 31 -1.42 11.98 -2.09
N GLU A 32 -0.14 11.62 -1.97
CA GLU A 32 0.96 12.60 -1.95
C GLU A 32 1.12 13.32 -3.30
N CYS A 33 0.82 12.64 -4.42
CA CYS A 33 0.84 13.25 -5.74
C CYS A 33 -0.41 14.11 -6.04
N GLN A 34 -1.28 14.34 -5.06
CA GLN A 34 -2.48 15.19 -5.19
C GLN A 34 -3.32 14.84 -6.43
N GLU A 35 -3.55 13.55 -6.66
CA GLU A 35 -4.32 13.04 -7.80
C GLU A 35 -3.73 13.34 -9.19
N GLN A 36 -2.48 13.80 -9.28
CA GLN A 36 -1.76 13.77 -10.56
C GLN A 36 -1.78 12.34 -11.10
N GLU A 37 -2.06 12.20 -12.40
CA GLU A 37 -2.07 10.89 -13.05
C GLU A 37 -0.66 10.31 -13.11
N VAL A 38 -0.31 9.55 -12.08
CA VAL A 38 0.87 8.71 -12.05
C VAL A 38 0.47 7.32 -12.51
N SER A 39 1.13 6.82 -13.56
CA SER A 39 0.87 5.48 -14.07
C SER A 39 1.02 4.43 -12.98
N LEU A 40 0.01 3.56 -12.84
CA LEU A 40 0.06 2.42 -11.92
C LEU A 40 1.32 1.55 -12.13
N LEU A 41 1.76 1.41 -13.38
CA LEU A 41 2.95 0.64 -13.71
C LEU A 41 4.21 1.28 -13.12
N LEU A 42 4.32 2.62 -13.19
CA LEU A 42 5.44 3.38 -12.64
C LEU A 42 5.51 3.21 -11.12
N VAL A 43 4.37 3.34 -10.43
CA VAL A 43 4.27 3.14 -8.98
C VAL A 43 4.70 1.72 -8.58
N LYS A 44 4.21 0.70 -9.30
CA LYS A 44 4.57 -0.71 -9.07
C LYS A 44 6.06 -0.97 -9.27
N LYS A 45 6.64 -0.41 -10.33
CA LYS A 45 8.07 -0.57 -10.64
C LYS A 45 8.95 0.12 -9.61
N SER A 46 8.57 1.31 -9.15
CA SER A 46 9.30 2.03 -8.10
C SER A 46 9.32 1.23 -6.79
N LEU A 47 8.19 0.62 -6.40
CA LEU A 47 8.17 -0.27 -5.23
C LEU A 47 9.12 -1.47 -5.38
N ILE A 48 9.22 -2.06 -6.58
CA ILE A 48 10.12 -3.19 -6.83
C ILE A 48 11.60 -2.76 -6.71
N GLU A 49 11.96 -1.57 -7.18
CA GLU A 49 13.32 -1.02 -7.01
C GLU A 49 13.66 -0.86 -5.51
N LEU A 50 12.76 -0.24 -4.73
CA LEU A 50 12.93 -0.06 -3.29
C LEU A 50 13.05 -1.40 -2.53
N LEU A 51 12.25 -2.40 -2.91
CA LEU A 51 12.33 -3.76 -2.35
C LEU A 51 13.65 -4.48 -2.63
N LYS A 52 14.34 -4.12 -3.72
CA LYS A 52 15.67 -4.64 -4.05
C LYS A 52 16.79 -3.93 -3.30
N GLY A 53 16.46 -2.94 -2.47
CA GLY A 53 17.43 -2.08 -1.80
C GLY A 53 18.02 -1.02 -2.73
N GLU A 54 17.39 -0.77 -3.89
CA GLU A 54 17.77 0.35 -4.74
C GLU A 54 17.20 1.64 -4.12
N GLU A 55 18.01 2.69 -4.03
CA GLU A 55 17.60 3.97 -3.45
C GLU A 55 16.79 4.82 -4.45
N CYS A 56 16.47 6.06 -4.08
CA CYS A 56 15.67 6.98 -4.88
C CYS A 56 16.29 7.37 -6.24
N GLU A 57 17.58 7.09 -6.44
CA GLU A 57 18.29 7.31 -7.70
C GLU A 57 17.97 6.23 -8.76
N ALA A 58 17.27 5.16 -8.37
CA ALA A 58 16.79 4.13 -9.27
C ALA A 58 15.88 4.71 -10.37
N LYS A 59 15.82 4.02 -11.51
CA LYS A 59 15.25 4.57 -12.75
C LYS A 59 13.79 4.97 -12.57
N PHE A 60 12.95 4.08 -12.05
CA PHE A 60 11.52 4.35 -11.93
C PHE A 60 11.21 5.26 -10.74
N THR A 61 11.93 5.10 -9.64
CA THR A 61 11.75 5.92 -8.43
C THR A 61 12.12 7.37 -8.69
N SER A 62 13.20 7.64 -9.42
CA SER A 62 13.57 9.00 -9.82
C SER A 62 12.57 9.63 -10.79
N ILE A 63 11.98 8.84 -11.72
CA ILE A 63 10.90 9.31 -12.59
C ILE A 63 9.66 9.64 -11.77
N LEU A 64 9.30 8.79 -10.80
CA LEU A 64 8.17 9.00 -9.90
C LEU A 64 8.31 10.32 -9.13
N ILE A 65 9.47 10.58 -8.54
CA ILE A 65 9.79 11.84 -7.83
C ILE A 65 9.60 13.04 -8.76
N LYS A 66 10.18 12.98 -9.97
CA LYS A 66 10.10 14.06 -10.95
C LYS A 66 8.67 14.35 -11.41
N MET A 67 7.85 13.31 -11.58
CA MET A 67 6.47 13.46 -12.01
C MET A 67 5.58 14.03 -10.91
N CYS A 68 5.71 13.49 -9.69
CA CYS A 68 4.81 13.79 -8.59
C CYS A 68 5.02 15.19 -7.98
N LYS A 69 6.16 15.85 -8.24
CA LYS A 69 6.60 17.22 -7.85
C LYS A 69 6.58 17.58 -6.36
N ASN A 70 5.64 17.04 -5.59
CA ASN A 70 5.39 17.27 -4.17
C ASN A 70 5.92 16.13 -3.30
N ILE A 71 6.56 15.13 -3.91
CA ILE A 71 7.20 14.03 -3.20
C ILE A 71 8.71 14.13 -3.39
N ASP A 72 9.46 13.91 -2.32
CA ASP A 72 10.91 13.79 -2.34
C ASP A 72 11.34 12.37 -1.94
N CYS A 73 12.64 12.12 -1.98
CA CYS A 73 13.20 10.82 -1.61
C CYS A 73 12.90 10.44 -0.16
N GLN A 74 12.95 11.41 0.77
CA GLN A 74 12.66 11.17 2.18
C GLN A 74 11.24 10.64 2.35
N LYS A 75 10.28 11.28 1.69
CA LYS A 75 8.86 10.90 1.74
C LYS A 75 8.59 9.55 1.08
N ILE A 76 9.21 9.24 -0.06
CA ILE A 76 9.11 7.90 -0.67
C ILE A 76 9.66 6.82 0.27
N ASN A 77 10.82 7.05 0.87
CA ASN A 77 11.42 6.11 1.81
C ASN A 77 10.57 5.93 3.07
N GLN A 78 9.95 7.01 3.56
CA GLN A 78 9.00 6.93 4.66
C GLN A 78 7.80 6.04 4.28
N ILE A 79 7.17 6.28 3.13
CA ILE A 79 6.02 5.49 2.65
C ILE A 79 6.41 4.03 2.47
N TYR A 80 7.59 3.76 1.90
CA TYR A 80 8.12 2.42 1.74
C TYR A 80 8.25 1.70 3.09
N ARG A 81 8.88 2.33 4.09
CA ARG A 81 9.03 1.76 5.44
C ARG A 81 7.69 1.52 6.11
N GLU A 82 6.75 2.45 6.01
CA GLU A 82 5.39 2.29 6.55
C GLU A 82 4.69 1.07 5.93
N VAL A 83 4.82 0.87 4.62
CA VAL A 83 4.25 -0.28 3.91
C VAL A 83 5.00 -1.58 4.23
N GLU A 84 6.32 -1.52 4.43
CA GLU A 84 7.15 -2.66 4.78
C GLU A 84 6.82 -3.19 6.19
N GLN A 85 6.64 -2.28 7.15
CA GLN A 85 6.26 -2.54 8.55
C GLN A 85 4.89 -3.20 8.71
N ILE A 86 4.07 -3.21 7.66
CA ILE A 86 2.85 -4.02 7.62
C ILE A 86 3.26 -5.49 7.47
N ARG A 87 3.62 -6.08 8.60
CA ARG A 87 3.82 -7.51 8.79
C ARG A 87 2.72 -8.02 9.71
N SER A 88 1.86 -8.85 9.13
CA SER A 88 0.91 -9.80 9.74
C SER A 88 0.69 -9.70 11.26
N GLY A 89 -0.33 -8.96 11.72
CA GLY A 89 -0.95 -9.21 13.02
C GLY A 89 -0.98 -8.08 14.07
N SER A 90 -0.38 -6.91 13.84
CA SER A 90 -0.49 -5.82 14.82
C SER A 90 -1.76 -4.99 14.60
N VAL A 91 -2.84 -5.41 15.26
CA VAL A 91 -3.82 -4.47 15.81
C VAL A 91 -3.08 -3.66 16.87
N VAL A 92 -2.73 -2.42 16.55
CA VAL A 92 -2.38 -1.45 17.60
C VAL A 92 -3.71 -1.08 18.23
N GLY A 93 -4.02 -1.71 19.36
CA GLY A 93 -5.16 -1.33 20.18
C GLY A 93 -4.80 -0.05 20.94
N ASP A 94 -5.67 0.96 20.83
CA ASP A 94 -5.76 2.05 21.79
C ASP A 94 -6.41 1.55 23.09
#